data_AF-A0A7D5MKZ3-F1
#
_entry.id   AF-A0A7D5MKZ3-F1
#
_cell.length_a   1.000
_cell.length_b   1.000
_cell.length_c   1.000
_cell.angle_alpha   90.00
_cell.angle_beta   90.00
_cell.angle_gamma   90.00
#
_symmetry.space_group_name_H-M   'P 1'
#
loop_
_entity.id
_entity.type
_entity.pdbx_description
1 polymer ?
#
loop_
_entity_poly.entity_id
_entity_poly.type
_entity_poly.pdbx_seq_one_letter_code
_entity_poly.pdbx_strand_id
1 'polypeptide(L)'
;MYSNKEKDVAELRSYCLSFSAAYHLADSSWIEFDKLVVNSPLAEIPNKVQFLRSYNFYETSDTEFLYFLKIDAYKMSDNVSPLEFVKQDIKNIILNKRKVELARKLEDEVYENAANRNDFEIFNR
;
A
#
# COMPACT_ATOMS: atom_id res chain seq x y z
N MET A 1 -11.52 -7.44 -18.83
CA MET A 1 -11.97 -8.81 -18.53
C MET A 1 -12.72 -9.21 -19.79
N TYR A 2 -12.44 -10.36 -20.41
CA TYR A 2 -13.07 -10.67 -21.71
C TYR A 2 -14.60 -10.83 -21.60
N SER A 3 -15.12 -11.06 -20.38
CA SER A 3 -16.53 -10.94 -20.02
C SER A 3 -16.68 -10.17 -18.70
N ASN A 4 -17.68 -9.29 -18.64
CA ASN A 4 -18.04 -8.51 -17.43
C ASN A 4 -19.35 -9.03 -16.79
N LYS A 5 -19.80 -10.24 -17.15
CA LYS A 5 -21.01 -10.85 -16.57
C LYS A 5 -20.70 -11.31 -15.15
N GLU A 6 -21.57 -11.00 -14.19
CA GLU A 6 -21.40 -11.40 -12.78
C GLU A 6 -21.16 -12.89 -12.60
N LYS A 7 -21.84 -13.72 -13.41
CA LYS A 7 -21.69 -15.18 -13.39
C LYS A 7 -20.26 -15.61 -13.72
N ASP A 8 -19.67 -15.02 -14.74
CA ASP A 8 -18.33 -15.37 -15.24
C ASP A 8 -17.26 -14.89 -14.23
N VAL A 9 -17.49 -13.74 -13.59
CA VAL A 9 -16.64 -13.24 -12.49
C VAL A 9 -16.70 -14.16 -11.28
N ALA A 10 -17.89 -14.64 -10.92
CA ALA A 10 -18.08 -15.55 -9.79
C ALA A 10 -17.41 -16.91 -10.04
N GLU A 11 -17.52 -17.43 -11.26
CA GLU A 11 -16.86 -18.68 -11.67
C GLU A 11 -15.34 -18.54 -11.62
N LEU A 12 -14.78 -17.45 -12.15
CA LEU A 12 -13.35 -17.17 -12.06
C LEU A 12 -12.86 -17.08 -10.61
N ARG A 13 -13.63 -16.41 -9.74
CA ARG A 13 -13.30 -16.32 -8.30
C ARG A 13 -13.27 -17.71 -7.66
N SER A 14 -14.25 -18.56 -7.95
CA SER A 14 -14.31 -19.94 -7.45
C SER A 14 -13.11 -20.78 -7.92
N TYR A 15 -12.73 -20.62 -9.19
CA TYR A 15 -11.57 -21.28 -9.77
C TYR A 15 -10.27 -20.83 -9.08
N CYS A 16 -10.05 -19.53 -8.94
CA CYS A 16 -8.88 -19.00 -8.25
C CYS A 16 -8.81 -19.50 -6.80
N LEU A 17 -9.93 -19.49 -6.06
CA LEU A 17 -10.00 -20.02 -4.70
C LEU A 17 -9.56 -21.48 -4.59
N SER A 18 -9.82 -22.29 -5.62
CA SER A 18 -9.57 -23.73 -5.60
C SER A 18 -8.16 -24.11 -6.09
N PHE A 19 -7.59 -23.33 -7.01
CA PHE A 19 -6.40 -23.76 -7.76
C PHE A 19 -5.25 -22.74 -7.79
N SER A 20 -5.47 -21.48 -7.39
CA SER A 20 -4.41 -20.47 -7.45
C SER A 20 -3.63 -20.37 -6.14
N ALA A 21 -2.31 -20.39 -6.24
CA ALA A 21 -1.41 -20.17 -5.09
C ALA A 21 -1.53 -18.73 -4.55
N ALA A 22 -1.75 -17.77 -5.44
CA ALA A 22 -2.07 -16.39 -5.10
C ALA A 22 -2.98 -15.81 -6.18
N TYR A 23 -3.99 -15.05 -5.78
CA TYR A 23 -4.84 -14.30 -6.71
C TYR A 23 -5.25 -12.96 -6.13
N HIS A 24 -5.44 -11.99 -7.02
CA HIS A 24 -5.97 -10.68 -6.66
C HIS A 24 -6.97 -10.23 -7.74
N LEU A 25 -8.26 -10.32 -7.41
CA LEU A 25 -9.38 -9.98 -8.32
C LEU A 25 -10.17 -8.75 -7.84
N ALA A 26 -9.64 -7.97 -6.89
CA ALA A 26 -10.35 -6.81 -6.38
C ALA A 26 -10.20 -5.63 -7.36
N ASP A 27 -11.34 -5.15 -7.86
CA ASP A 27 -11.41 -4.09 -8.88
C ASP A 27 -11.10 -2.69 -8.32
N SER A 28 -11.00 -2.53 -6.99
CA SER A 28 -10.99 -1.22 -6.32
C SER A 28 -9.71 -0.87 -5.57
N SER A 29 -8.64 -1.68 -5.68
CA SER A 29 -7.39 -1.43 -4.95
C SER A 29 -6.20 -1.22 -5.86
N TRP A 30 -5.45 -0.15 -5.62
CA TRP A 30 -4.15 0.10 -6.25
C TRP A 30 -3.05 -0.68 -5.54
N ILE A 31 -2.16 -1.30 -6.30
CA ILE A 31 -1.04 -2.09 -5.78
C ILE A 31 0.24 -1.61 -6.46
N GLU A 32 1.32 -1.52 -5.69
CA GLU A 32 2.65 -1.27 -6.25
C GLU A 32 3.05 -2.44 -7.15
N PHE A 33 3.38 -2.13 -8.41
CA PHE A 33 3.76 -3.14 -9.39
C PHE A 33 4.92 -4.01 -8.87
N ASP A 34 5.93 -3.42 -8.25
CA ASP A 34 7.10 -4.12 -7.72
C ASP A 34 6.74 -5.15 -6.64
N LYS A 35 5.76 -4.84 -5.78
CA LYS A 35 5.26 -5.77 -4.77
C LYS A 35 4.45 -6.91 -5.39
N LEU A 36 3.71 -6.61 -6.46
CA LEU A 36 2.90 -7.60 -7.15
C LEU A 36 3.75 -8.64 -7.89
N VAL A 37 4.87 -8.22 -8.49
CA VAL A 37 5.68 -9.10 -9.34
C VAL A 37 6.78 -9.87 -8.60
N VAL A 38 7.01 -9.60 -7.31
CA VAL A 38 8.23 -10.02 -6.57
C VAL A 38 8.49 -11.53 -6.60
N ASN A 39 7.45 -12.36 -6.65
CA ASN A 39 7.54 -13.83 -6.69
C ASN A 39 7.13 -14.40 -8.05
N SER A 40 7.42 -13.66 -9.13
CA SER A 40 7.06 -14.06 -10.48
C SER A 40 8.17 -13.68 -11.47
N PRO A 41 8.22 -14.32 -12.65
CA PRO A 41 9.12 -13.93 -13.73
C PRO A 41 8.98 -12.45 -14.17
N LEU A 42 7.88 -11.79 -13.82
CA LEU A 42 7.64 -10.37 -14.11
C LEU A 42 8.57 -9.44 -13.31
N ALA A 43 9.19 -9.93 -12.22
CA ALA A 43 10.15 -9.14 -11.45
C ALA A 43 11.39 -8.75 -12.27
N GLU A 44 11.78 -9.59 -13.23
CA GLU A 44 12.98 -9.42 -14.06
C GLU A 44 12.76 -8.46 -15.23
N ILE A 45 11.56 -7.91 -15.42
CA ILE A 45 11.26 -6.98 -16.51
C ILE A 45 12.12 -5.71 -16.35
N PRO A 46 13.03 -5.42 -17.30
CA PRO A 46 13.97 -4.31 -17.15
C PRO A 46 13.30 -2.94 -17.30
N ASN A 47 12.28 -2.81 -18.18
CA ASN A 47 11.54 -1.56 -18.39
C ASN A 47 10.06 -1.72 -18.05
N LYS A 48 9.74 -1.61 -16.77
CA LYS A 48 8.38 -1.74 -16.23
C LYS A 48 7.43 -0.67 -16.75
N VAL A 49 7.92 0.56 -16.95
CA VAL A 49 7.11 1.66 -17.48
C VAL A 49 6.68 1.37 -18.91
N GLN A 50 7.61 0.93 -19.76
CA GLN A 50 7.28 0.55 -21.13
C GLN A 50 6.35 -0.68 -21.15
N PHE A 51 6.61 -1.67 -20.31
CA PHE A 51 5.75 -2.85 -20.17
C PHE A 51 4.30 -2.48 -19.85
N LEU A 52 4.08 -1.65 -18.81
CA LEU A 52 2.75 -1.19 -18.41
C LEU A 52 2.05 -0.36 -19.50
N ARG A 53 2.82 0.31 -20.37
CA ARG A 53 2.27 1.06 -21.52
C ARG A 53 1.93 0.16 -22.71
N SER A 54 2.66 -0.92 -22.89
CA SER A 54 2.57 -1.78 -24.07
C SER A 54 1.59 -2.94 -23.91
N TYR A 55 1.37 -3.43 -22.68
CA TYR A 55 0.57 -4.61 -22.42
C TYR A 55 -0.62 -4.28 -21.51
N ASN A 56 -1.84 -4.56 -21.99
CA ASN A 56 -3.05 -4.54 -21.16
C ASN A 56 -3.30 -5.91 -20.50
N PHE A 57 -2.79 -6.97 -21.11
CA PHE A 57 -2.83 -8.34 -20.62
C PHE A 57 -1.50 -8.99 -20.95
N TYR A 58 -0.98 -9.75 -19.99
CA TYR A 58 0.28 -10.46 -20.12
C TYR A 58 0.18 -11.82 -19.40
N GLU A 59 0.69 -12.84 -20.06
CA GLU A 59 0.73 -14.22 -19.57
C GLU A 59 2.18 -14.69 -19.61
N THR A 60 2.63 -15.31 -18.52
CA THR A 60 3.95 -15.91 -18.44
C THR A 60 3.91 -17.12 -17.53
N SER A 61 4.83 -18.05 -17.69
CA SER A 61 4.94 -19.25 -16.87
C SER A 61 6.37 -19.45 -16.43
N ASP A 62 6.54 -20.12 -15.30
CA ASP A 62 7.80 -20.75 -14.93
C ASP A 62 7.62 -22.28 -14.90
N THR A 63 8.53 -22.98 -14.23
CA THR A 63 8.52 -24.43 -14.12
C THR A 63 7.31 -24.98 -13.34
N GLU A 64 6.76 -24.20 -12.39
CA GLU A 64 5.76 -24.67 -11.43
C GLU A 64 4.40 -23.94 -11.58
N PHE A 65 4.40 -22.71 -12.07
CA PHE A 65 3.23 -21.82 -12.07
C PHE A 65 2.99 -21.12 -13.40
N LEU A 66 1.72 -20.81 -13.63
CA LEU A 66 1.23 -19.97 -14.72
C LEU A 66 0.71 -18.66 -14.13
N TYR A 67 1.21 -17.55 -14.66
CA TYR A 67 0.93 -16.20 -14.19
C TYR A 67 0.08 -15.45 -15.21
N PHE A 68 -1.05 -14.94 -14.75
CA PHE A 68 -1.94 -14.09 -15.53
C PHE A 68 -1.97 -12.70 -14.93
N LEU A 69 -1.58 -11.70 -15.72
CA LEU A 69 -1.65 -10.30 -15.34
C LEU A 69 -2.55 -9.54 -16.30
N LYS A 70 -3.56 -8.88 -15.75
CA LYS A 70 -4.39 -7.93 -16.48
C LYS A 70 -4.24 -6.56 -15.83
N ILE A 71 -3.94 -5.55 -16.63
CA ILE A 71 -3.74 -4.18 -16.18
C ILE A 71 -4.97 -3.38 -16.58
N ASP A 72 -5.77 -2.98 -15.60
CA ASP A 72 -6.95 -2.13 -15.82
C ASP A 72 -6.59 -0.64 -15.87
N ALA A 73 -5.66 -0.21 -15.01
CA ALA A 73 -5.10 1.13 -15.02
C ALA A 73 -3.71 1.13 -14.36
N TYR A 74 -2.84 2.05 -14.79
CA TYR A 74 -1.56 2.31 -14.13
C TYR A 74 -1.38 3.81 -13.91
N LYS A 75 -0.62 4.15 -12.87
CA LYS A 75 -0.17 5.52 -12.60
C LYS A 75 1.32 5.51 -12.29
N MET A 76 2.03 6.48 -12.83
CA MET A 76 3.44 6.72 -12.52
C MET A 76 3.54 7.48 -11.19
N SER A 77 4.64 7.28 -10.47
CA SER A 77 4.87 7.85 -9.13
C SER A 77 4.95 9.38 -9.09
N ASP A 78 5.16 10.03 -10.24
CA ASP A 78 5.16 11.48 -10.42
C ASP A 78 3.75 12.10 -10.40
N ASN A 79 2.70 11.28 -10.51
CA ASN A 79 1.31 11.72 -10.49
C ASN A 79 0.71 11.65 -9.08
N VAL A 80 -0.34 12.44 -8.84
CA VAL A 80 -1.08 12.43 -7.57
C VAL A 80 -1.56 11.01 -7.28
N SER A 81 -1.06 10.46 -6.17
CA SER A 81 -1.40 9.11 -5.73
C SER A 81 -2.89 9.01 -5.42
N PRO A 82 -3.57 7.93 -5.85
CA PRO A 82 -4.97 7.70 -5.51
C PRO A 82 -5.18 7.74 -3.99
N LEU A 83 -6.23 8.42 -3.53
CA LEU A 83 -6.51 8.57 -2.09
C LEU A 83 -6.54 7.21 -1.40
N GLU A 84 -7.19 6.21 -1.98
CA GLU A 84 -7.31 4.86 -1.39
C GLU A 84 -5.94 4.17 -1.21
N PHE A 85 -4.93 4.52 -2.00
CA PHE A 85 -3.58 3.99 -1.86
C PHE A 85 -2.84 4.60 -0.67
N VAL A 86 -2.93 5.93 -0.49
CA VAL A 86 -2.20 6.67 0.56
C VAL A 86 -3.00 6.87 1.84
N LYS A 87 -4.28 6.47 1.87
CA LYS A 87 -5.20 6.71 3.00
C LYS A 87 -4.65 6.18 4.32
N GLN A 88 -4.10 4.98 4.31
CA GLN A 88 -3.56 4.35 5.50
C GLN A 88 -2.29 5.09 5.98
N ASP A 89 -1.44 5.51 5.05
CA ASP A 89 -0.24 6.29 5.36
C ASP A 89 -0.59 7.68 5.92
N ILE A 90 -1.55 8.38 5.31
CA ILE A 90 -2.08 9.66 5.82
C ILE A 90 -2.61 9.48 7.24
N LYS A 91 -3.40 8.43 7.49
CA LYS A 91 -3.92 8.12 8.82
C LYS A 91 -2.78 7.90 9.82
N ASN A 92 -1.78 7.11 9.45
CA ASN A 92 -0.61 6.83 10.29
C ASN A 92 0.19 8.12 10.60
N ILE A 93 0.40 8.99 9.62
CA ILE A 93 1.06 10.28 9.78
C ILE A 93 0.29 11.17 10.76
N ILE A 94 -1.03 11.28 10.59
CA ILE A 94 -1.88 12.09 11.49
C ILE A 94 -1.83 11.54 12.92
N LEU A 95 -1.92 10.22 13.08
CA LEU A 95 -1.84 9.59 14.41
C LEU A 95 -0.48 9.84 15.06
N ASN A 96 0.62 9.73 14.33
CA ASN A 96 1.95 10.02 14.86
C ASN A 96 2.10 11.50 15.25
N LYS A 97 1.61 12.44 14.43
CA LYS A 97 1.61 13.87 14.78
C LYS A 97 0.87 14.14 16.10
N ARG A 98 -0.31 13.54 16.28
CA ARG A 98 -1.09 13.66 17.53
C ARG A 98 -0.37 13.08 18.74
N LYS A 99 0.31 11.94 18.59
CA LYS A 99 1.10 11.33 19.67
C LYS A 99 2.25 12.24 20.11
N VAL A 100 2.98 12.80 19.14
CA VAL A 100 4.09 13.74 19.43
C VAL A 100 3.57 15.00 20.12
N GLU A 101 2.46 15.55 19.64
CA GLU A 101 1.85 16.73 20.26
C GLU A 101 1.38 16.45 21.69
N LEU A 102 0.77 15.28 21.94
CA LEU A 102 0.35 14.88 23.28
C LEU A 102 1.52 14.71 24.24
N ALA A 103 2.62 14.08 23.80
CA ALA A 103 3.82 13.93 24.62
C ALA A 103 4.40 15.29 25.02
N ARG A 104 4.50 16.23 24.08
CA ARG A 104 4.95 17.61 24.36
C ARG A 104 4.06 18.32 25.37
N LYS A 105 2.73 18.25 25.21
CA LYS A 105 1.80 18.86 26.17
C LYS A 105 1.94 18.29 27.57
N LEU A 106 2.15 16.98 27.70
CA LEU A 106 2.40 16.35 28.99
C LEU A 106 3.73 16.80 29.60
N GLU A 107 4.80 16.90 28.81
CA GLU A 107 6.08 17.45 29.26
C GLU A 107 5.94 18.90 29.75
N ASP A 108 5.28 19.74 28.95
CA ASP A 108 5.02 21.15 29.29
C ASP A 108 4.17 21.26 30.56
N GLU A 109 3.10 20.48 30.69
CA GLU A 109 2.26 20.46 31.90
C GLU A 109 3.04 20.00 33.14
N VAL A 110 3.89 18.98 33.02
CA VAL A 110 4.74 18.52 34.13
C VAL A 110 5.72 19.62 34.55
N TYR A 111 6.36 20.28 33.58
CA TYR A 111 7.28 21.38 33.82
C TYR A 111 6.59 22.55 34.52
N GLU A 112 5.46 23.02 33.96
CA GLU A 112 4.68 24.13 34.52
C GLU A 112 4.13 23.81 35.91
N ASN A 113 3.67 22.58 36.15
CA ASN A 113 3.20 22.16 37.48
C ASN A 113 4.32 22.17 38.51
N ALA A 114 5.51 21.68 38.16
CA ALA A 114 6.67 21.72 39.03
C ALA A 114 7.11 23.18 39.30
N ALA A 115 7.00 24.05 38.30
CA ALA A 115 7.34 25.47 38.40
C ALA A 115 6.42 26.24 39.32
N ASN A 116 5.11 26.02 39.18
CA ASN A 116 4.11 26.66 40.02
C ASN A 116 4.17 26.16 41.48
N ARG A 117 4.70 24.96 41.71
CA ARG A 117 4.84 24.37 43.06
C ARG A 117 6.18 24.65 43.73
N ASN A 118 7.14 25.27 43.04
CA ASN A 118 8.54 25.40 43.48
C ASN A 118 9.19 24.03 43.84
N ASP A 119 8.79 22.96 43.15
CA ASP A 119 9.27 21.59 43.41
C ASP A 119 10.66 21.31 42.77
N PHE A 120 11.46 22.35 42.51
CA PHE A 120 12.80 22.21 41.94
C PHE A 120 13.81 23.21 42.51
N GLU A 121 15.06 22.76 42.67
CA GLU A 121 16.20 23.59 43.06
C GLU A 121 16.97 24.06 41.82
N ILE A 122 17.02 25.38 41.61
CA ILE A 122 17.83 25.99 40.55
C ILE A 122 19.24 26.22 41.09
N PHE A 123 20.19 25.40 40.64
CA PHE A 123 21.61 25.62 40.93
C PHE A 123 22.18 26.69 39.97
N ASN A 124 22.32 27.92 40.46
CA ASN A 124 23.13 28.94 39.80
C ASN A 124 24.59 28.82 40.25
N ARG A 125 25.52 28.95 39.30
CA ARG A 125 26.97 28.91 39.54
C ARG A 125 27.53 30.29 39.84
#